data_AF-A0A7W6AGT5-F1
#
_entry.id   AF-A0A7W6AGT5-F1
#
_cell.length_a   1.000
_cell.length_b   1.000
_cell.length_c   1.000
_cell.angle_alpha   90.00
_cell.angle_beta   90.00
_cell.angle_gamma   90.00
#
_symmetry.space_group_name_H-M   'P 1'
#
loop_
_entity.id
_entity.type
_entity.pdbx_description
1 polymer ?
#
loop_
_entity_poly.entity_id
_entity_poly.type
_entity_poly.pdbx_seq_one_letter_code
_entity_poly.pdbx_strand_id
1 'polypeptide(L)' 'MTDRIPIDVLATYLPQEALDRINRIYSPERQARQVDLELAHVGLAAVWEDSEHGPVMMEIRRRLPPNLDESDSA' A
#
# COMPACT_ATOMS: atom_id res chain seq x y z
N MET A 1 -18.66 8.76 2.76
CA MET A 1 -18.04 7.43 2.65
C MET A 1 -16.58 7.71 2.39
N THR A 2 -15.72 7.57 3.39
CA THR A 2 -14.29 7.83 3.21
C THR A 2 -13.73 6.63 2.48
N ASP A 3 -13.32 6.81 1.22
CA ASP A 3 -12.72 5.72 0.44
C ASP A 3 -11.47 5.23 1.19
N ARG A 4 -11.50 3.98 1.68
CA ARG A 4 -10.46 3.40 2.56
C ARG A 4 -9.09 3.35 1.90
N ILE A 5 -9.10 3.30 0.56
CA ILE A 5 -7.92 3.32 -0.29
C ILE A 5 -8.14 4.45 -1.31
N PRO A 6 -7.42 5.57 -1.19
CA PRO A 6 -7.58 6.69 -2.10
C PRO A 6 -6.90 6.37 -3.44
N ILE A 7 -7.65 5.78 -4.38
CA ILE A 7 -7.17 5.38 -5.70
C ILE A 7 -6.52 6.55 -6.45
N ASP A 8 -7.05 7.77 -6.32
CA ASP A 8 -6.48 8.96 -6.95
C ASP A 8 -5.06 9.28 -6.45
N VAL A 9 -4.78 9.02 -5.17
CA VAL A 9 -3.43 9.16 -4.61
C VAL A 9 -2.51 8.09 -5.19
N LEU A 10 -3.00 6.85 -5.28
CA LEU A 10 -2.24 5.74 -5.88
C LEU A 10 -1.93 5.98 -7.36
N ALA A 11 -2.81 6.65 -8.10
CA ALA A 11 -2.61 6.98 -9.51
C ALA A 11 -1.43 7.93 -9.77
N THR A 12 -0.93 8.60 -8.73
CA THR A 12 0.31 9.41 -8.83
C THR A 12 1.56 8.52 -8.94
N TYR A 13 1.51 7.30 -8.43
CA TYR A 13 2.68 6.42 -8.28
C TYR A 13 2.58 5.12 -9.10
N LEU A 14 1.36 4.65 -9.35
CA LEU A 14 1.10 3.36 -9.97
C LEU A 14 0.53 3.51 -11.37
N PRO A 15 0.88 2.61 -12.31
CA PRO A 15 0.27 2.59 -13.63
C PRO A 15 -1.20 2.15 -13.56
N GLN A 16 -1.99 2.54 -14.56
CA GLN A 16 -3.43 2.21 -14.63
C GLN A 16 -3.70 0.70 -14.47
N GLU A 17 -2.87 -0.17 -15.04
CA GLU A 17 -3.04 -1.62 -14.94
C GLU A 17 -2.94 -2.14 -13.49
N ALA A 18 -2.12 -1.50 -12.65
CA ALA A 18 -2.03 -1.85 -11.23
C ALA A 18 -3.27 -1.38 -10.47
N LEU A 19 -3.78 -0.18 -10.78
CA LEU A 19 -5.03 0.33 -10.21
C LEU A 19 -6.22 -0.57 -10.57
N ASP A 20 -6.28 -1.06 -11.80
CA ASP A 20 -7.31 -1.99 -12.26
C ASP A 20 -7.25 -3.32 -11.50
N ARG A 21 -6.05 -3.83 -11.17
CA ARG A 21 -5.90 -5.04 -10.34
C ARG A 21 -6.38 -4.80 -8.91
N ILE A 22 -6.04 -3.66 -8.31
CA ILE A 22 -6.47 -3.28 -6.96
C ILE A 22 -8.00 -3.14 -6.90
N ASN A 23 -8.63 -2.51 -7.90
CA ASN A 23 -10.07 -2.29 -7.94
C ASN A 23 -10.91 -3.56 -8.11
N ARG A 24 -10.32 -4.66 -8.62
CA ARG A 24 -11.02 -5.96 -8.75
C ARG A 24 -11.11 -6.74 -7.45
N ILE A 25 -10.49 -6.27 -6.37
CA ILE A 25 -10.45 -6.96 -5.08
C ILE A 25 -11.41 -6.30 -4.09
N TYR A 26 -12.43 -7.05 -3.67
CA TYR A 26 -13.50 -6.54 -2.80
C TYR A 26 -13.26 -6.74 -1.28
N SER A 27 -12.32 -7.61 -0.89
CA SER A 27 -11.95 -7.75 0.53
C SER A 27 -10.94 -6.66 0.88
N PRO A 28 -11.21 -5.82 1.91
CA PRO A 28 -10.31 -4.73 2.30
C PRO A 28 -8.88 -5.21 2.60
N GLU A 29 -8.73 -6.34 3.28
CA GLU A 29 -7.44 -6.90 3.67
C GLU A 29 -6.67 -7.41 2.46
N ARG A 30 -7.36 -8.07 1.52
CA ARG A 30 -6.74 -8.53 0.28
C ARG A 30 -6.40 -7.35 -0.63
N GLN A 31 -7.21 -6.30 -0.62
CA GLN A 31 -7.00 -5.11 -1.41
C GLN A 31 -5.77 -4.35 -0.89
N ALA A 32 -5.64 -4.16 0.43
CA ALA A 32 -4.46 -3.57 1.06
C ALA A 32 -3.19 -4.36 0.74
N ARG A 33 -3.22 -5.70 0.82
CA ARG A 33 -2.09 -6.54 0.39
C ARG A 33 -1.73 -6.34 -1.07
N GLN A 34 -2.72 -6.19 -1.96
CA GLN A 34 -2.44 -5.91 -3.37
C GLN A 34 -1.79 -4.53 -3.53
N VAL A 35 -2.26 -3.51 -2.82
CA VAL A 35 -1.64 -2.17 -2.82
C VAL A 35 -0.18 -2.26 -2.39
N ASP A 36 0.12 -2.96 -1.30
CA ASP A 36 1.50 -3.16 -0.83
C ASP A 36 2.39 -3.84 -1.86
N LEU A 37 1.86 -4.85 -2.57
CA LEU A 37 2.58 -5.53 -3.65
C LEU A 37 2.89 -4.60 -4.83
N GLU A 38 1.92 -3.79 -5.26
CA GLU A 38 2.12 -2.87 -6.38
C GLU A 38 3.07 -1.72 -6.00
N LEU A 39 2.94 -1.17 -4.79
CA LEU A 39 3.86 -0.14 -4.28
C LEU A 39 5.29 -0.69 -4.11
N ALA A 40 5.44 -1.95 -3.70
CA ALA A 40 6.75 -2.58 -3.58
C ALA A 40 7.52 -2.59 -4.91
N HIS A 41 6.84 -2.81 -6.04
CA HIS A 41 7.47 -2.82 -7.36
C HIS A 41 8.11 -1.47 -7.73
N VAL A 42 7.65 -0.38 -7.13
CA VAL A 42 8.19 0.98 -7.33
C VAL A 42 9.01 1.49 -6.13
N GLY A 43 9.36 0.60 -5.19
CA GLY A 43 10.16 0.96 -4.02
C GLY A 43 9.40 1.81 -3.00
N LEU A 44 8.08 1.70 -2.94
CA LEU A 44 7.21 2.37 -2.00
C LEU A 44 6.52 1.36 -1.07
N ALA A 45 5.94 1.87 0.02
CA ALA A 45 5.11 1.11 0.94
C ALA A 45 3.98 2.01 1.45
N ALA A 46 2.80 1.44 1.67
CA ALA A 46 1.72 2.13 2.36
C ALA A 46 1.88 1.96 3.88
N VAL A 47 1.44 2.97 4.62
CA VAL A 47 1.24 2.86 6.07
C VAL A 47 -0.26 2.79 6.30
N TRP A 48 -0.65 1.82 7.13
CA TRP A 48 -2.03 1.46 7.37
C TRP A 48 -2.41 1.73 8.82
N GLU A 49 -3.66 2.12 9.04
CA GLU A 49 -4.31 2.17 10.34
C GLU A 49 -5.42 1.10 10.40
N ASP A 50 -5.48 0.36 11.51
CA ASP A 50 -6.53 -0.62 11.75
C ASP A 50 -7.84 0.09 12.13
N SER A 51 -8.94 -0.29 11.46
CA SER A 51 -10.28 0.23 11.77
C SER A 51 -11.30 -0.90 11.91
N GLU A 52 -12.47 -0.60 12.47
CA GLU A 52 -13.63 -1.51 12.54
C GLU A 52 -14.11 -2.02 11.18
N HIS A 53 -13.68 -1.37 10.10
CA HIS A 53 -14.07 -1.65 8.73
C HIS A 53 -12.93 -2.19 7.86
N GLY A 54 -11.80 -2.54 8.47
CA GLY A 54 -10.59 -2.99 7.79
C GLY A 54 -9.51 -1.90 7.70
N PRO A 55 -8.38 -2.17 7.03
CA PRO A 55 -7.26 -1.25 6.97
C PRO A 55 -7.62 0.04 6.22
N VAL A 56 -7.17 1.17 6.74
CA VAL A 56 -7.27 2.50 6.13
C VAL A 56 -5.88 2.98 5.77
N MET A 57 -5.67 3.44 4.54
CA MET A 57 -4.37 3.94 4.10
C MET A 57 -4.14 5.35 4.65
N MET A 58 -3.07 5.54 5.41
CA MET A 58 -2.73 6.82 6.02
C MET A 58 -1.73 7.62 5.19
N GLU A 59 -0.74 6.95 4.62
CA GLU A 59 0.34 7.60 3.86
C GLU A 59 1.08 6.58 2.98
N ILE A 60 1.87 7.10 2.04
CA ILE A 60 2.80 6.32 1.21
C ILE A 60 4.20 6.82 1.52
N ARG A 61 5.12 5.89 1.80
CA ARG A 61 6.52 6.17 2.12
C ARG A 61 7.45 5.41 1.19
N ARG A 62 8.71 5.85 1.13
CA ARG A 62 9.76 5.05 0.50
C ARG A 62 9.98 3.78 1.30
N ARG A 63 10.03 2.66 0.60
CA ARG A 63 10.37 1.37 1.19
C ARG A 63 11.88 1.32 1.40
N LEU A 64 12.30 1.09 2.64
CA LEU A 64 13.70 0.77 2.89
C LEU A 64 14.02 -0.58 2.24
N PRO A 65 15.17 -0.73 1.56
CA PRO A 65 15.60 -2.03 1.06
C PRO A 65 15.69 -3.03 2.23
N PRO A 66 15.31 -4.30 2.01
CA PRO A 66 15.30 -5.33 3.05
C PRO A 66 16.68 -5.59 3.70
N ASN A 67 17.74 -5.02 3.14
CA ASN A 67 19.13 -5.21 3.56
C ASN A 67 19.62 -4.14 4.57
N LEU A 68 18.73 -3.28 5.07
CA LEU A 68 19.06 -2.22 6.04
C LEU A 68 18.55 -2.50 7.47
N ASP A 69 18.02 -3.69 7.72
CA ASP A 69 17.49 -4.11 9.04
C ASP A 69 18.55 -4.85 9.91
N GLU A 70 19.81 -4.90 9.47
CA GLU A 70 20.93 -5.53 10.20
C GLU A 70 21.98 -4.49 10.67
N SER A 71 21.55 -3.36 11.21
CA SER A 71 22.46 -2.37 11.77
C SER A 71 21.94 -1.78 13.08
N ASP A 72 21.72 -2.63 14.08
CA ASP A 72 21.98 -2.26 15.48
C ASP A 72 21.95 -3.50 16.39
N SER A 73 23.11 -4.14 16.53
CA SER A 73 23.50 -4.97 17.68
C SER A 73 25.03 -5.07 17.67
N ALA A 74 25.68 -3.92 17.91
CA ALA A 74 27.10 -3.86 18.27
C ALA A 74 27.26 -3.95 19.79
#